data_AF-A0A504YGI2-F1
#
_entry.id   AF-A0A504YGI2-F1
#
_cell.length_a   1.000
_cell.length_b   1.000
_cell.length_c   1.000
_cell.angle_alpha   90.00
_cell.angle_beta   90.00
_cell.angle_gamma   90.00
#
_symmetry.space_group_name_H-M   'P 1'
#
loop_
_entity.id
_entity.type
_entity.pdbx_description
1 polymer ?
#
loop_
_entity_poly.entity_id
_entity_poly.type
_entity_poly.pdbx_seq_one_letter_code
_entity_poly.pdbx_strand_id
1 'polypeptide(L)'
;MGPCVVLLVSLCCPFIIVGGEAGSKLEDNVLYKIEWNPNLEVPNALPIFVSTALGEKYECDIPTGAPVSTKGEGEIDNAASETQLLNEVFSREPCAVRTEFYWTYELCHKAHIRQYHEEFKPDKTVSSRQEYFLGYLDKTGAIPESSVAQKPDRISLGEYAYPYFRVNFTMGDVCDVTQRHRVAAVLYICFEEIEAQIVEVAEVESCQYQVIFATRHLCRHPAYRRQHKTVNSIPCRPRDDSPIKPVGLTTLENEQKGLSTKGFSNLAAVFESSGLGKIRVEAERKQNMVIYRIRSTTEEEYKDKTEFGDESKDEQKSSKEFGTDPN
;
A
#
# COMPACT_ATOMS: atom_id res chain seq x y z
N MET A 1 -56.09 -47.18 63.58
CA MET A 1 -57.20 -46.31 63.12
C MET A 1 -56.65 -45.40 62.02
N GLY A 2 -57.24 -45.49 60.82
CA GLY A 2 -57.27 -44.41 59.82
C GLY A 2 -55.99 -44.12 59.01
N PRO A 3 -56.04 -44.15 57.66
CA PRO A 3 -54.98 -43.67 56.79
C PRO A 3 -55.06 -42.14 56.63
N CYS A 4 -53.95 -41.48 56.31
CA CYS A 4 -53.99 -40.12 55.79
C CYS A 4 -53.21 -40.08 54.47
N VAL A 5 -53.99 -40.00 53.39
CA VAL A 5 -53.54 -39.71 52.03
C VAL A 5 -53.17 -38.23 51.97
N VAL A 6 -51.97 -37.91 51.53
CA VAL A 6 -51.69 -36.61 50.92
C VAL A 6 -50.96 -36.86 49.61
N LEU A 7 -51.67 -36.52 48.53
CA LEU A 7 -51.24 -36.53 47.15
C LEU A 7 -50.69 -35.12 46.87
N LEU A 8 -49.43 -35.00 46.45
CA LEU A 8 -48.96 -33.82 45.72
C LEU A 8 -48.07 -34.27 44.57
N VAL A 9 -48.62 -34.09 43.38
CA VAL A 9 -47.97 -34.23 42.08
C VAL A 9 -47.07 -33.02 41.85
N SER A 10 -45.83 -33.23 41.41
CA SER A 10 -45.13 -32.24 40.59
C SER A 10 -44.12 -32.94 39.68
N LEU A 11 -44.36 -32.80 38.37
CA LEU A 11 -43.56 -33.31 37.25
C LEU A 11 -42.34 -32.42 36.98
N CYS A 12 -41.31 -33.08 36.42
CA CYS A 12 -40.33 -32.56 35.45
C CYS A 12 -39.35 -31.45 35.87
N CYS A 13 -38.07 -31.82 36.00
CA CYS A 13 -36.98 -31.30 35.13
C CYS A 13 -35.63 -31.94 35.49
N PRO A 14 -34.93 -32.59 34.54
CA PRO A 14 -33.48 -32.70 34.59
C PRO A 14 -32.91 -31.65 33.62
N PHE A 15 -32.50 -30.49 34.13
CA PHE A 15 -31.63 -29.60 33.37
C PHE A 15 -30.18 -29.90 33.76
N ILE A 16 -29.53 -30.72 32.93
CA ILE A 16 -28.07 -30.78 32.87
C ILE A 16 -27.64 -29.48 32.18
N ILE A 17 -27.07 -28.54 32.94
CA ILE A 17 -26.36 -27.40 32.36
C ILE A 17 -25.01 -27.91 31.89
N VAL A 18 -24.92 -28.26 30.60
CA VAL A 18 -23.63 -28.37 29.90
C VAL A 18 -23.19 -26.93 29.63
N GLY A 19 -22.28 -26.42 30.44
CA GLY A 19 -21.57 -25.18 30.16
C GLY A 19 -20.67 -25.39 28.94
N GLY A 20 -21.17 -25.04 27.76
CA GLY A 20 -20.34 -24.83 26.58
C GLY A 20 -19.68 -23.46 26.68
N GLU A 21 -18.42 -23.41 27.10
CA GLU A 21 -17.56 -22.26 26.80
C GLU A 21 -17.29 -22.25 25.29
N ALA A 22 -18.20 -21.63 24.53
CA ALA A 22 -17.89 -21.16 23.19
C ALA A 22 -17.04 -19.89 23.34
N GLY A 23 -15.77 -20.06 23.69
CA GLY A 23 -14.80 -18.97 23.64
C GLY A 23 -14.64 -18.50 22.20
N SER A 24 -15.14 -17.31 21.89
CA SER A 24 -14.92 -16.65 20.61
C SER A 24 -13.42 -16.40 20.44
N LYS A 25 -12.77 -17.15 19.55
CA LYS A 25 -11.35 -16.99 19.26
C LYS A 25 -11.20 -15.85 18.25
N LEU A 26 -11.05 -14.63 18.75
CA LEU A 26 -10.53 -13.52 17.95
C LEU A 26 -9.08 -13.89 17.59
N GLU A 27 -8.81 -14.13 16.31
CA GLU A 27 -7.47 -14.45 15.85
C GLU A 27 -6.79 -13.18 15.30
N ASP A 28 -5.56 -12.90 15.75
CA ASP A 28 -4.79 -11.69 15.37
C ASP A 28 -4.41 -11.64 13.87
N ASN A 29 -4.51 -12.77 13.17
CA ASN A 29 -4.28 -12.89 11.73
C ASN A 29 -5.46 -12.38 10.89
N VAL A 30 -6.63 -12.14 11.49
CA VAL A 30 -7.85 -11.65 10.83
C VAL A 30 -8.05 -10.18 11.15
N LEU A 31 -8.27 -9.36 10.12
CA LEU A 31 -8.58 -7.94 10.32
C LEU A 31 -10.05 -7.76 10.65
N TYR A 32 -10.32 -6.99 11.69
CA TYR A 32 -11.67 -6.57 12.07
C TYR A 32 -11.76 -5.04 12.10
N LYS A 33 -12.93 -4.51 11.76
CA LYS A 33 -13.24 -3.08 11.84
C LYS A 33 -14.58 -2.89 12.52
N ILE A 34 -14.61 -2.02 13.51
CA ILE A 34 -15.86 -1.63 14.17
C ILE A 34 -16.68 -0.76 13.22
N GLU A 35 -17.94 -1.15 13.01
CA GLU A 35 -18.92 -0.38 12.25
C GLU A 35 -20.05 0.14 13.14
N TRP A 36 -20.19 1.47 13.18
CA TRP A 36 -21.22 2.15 13.97
C TRP A 36 -22.51 2.30 13.15
N ASN A 37 -23.03 1.17 12.66
CA ASN A 37 -24.27 1.09 11.90
C ASN A 37 -25.26 0.17 12.61
N PRO A 38 -26.33 0.72 13.23
CA PRO A 38 -27.27 -0.08 14.02
C PRO A 38 -28.08 -1.08 13.18
N ASN A 39 -28.14 -0.89 11.86
CA ASN A 39 -28.93 -1.70 10.94
C ASN A 39 -28.14 -2.86 10.31
N LEU A 40 -26.85 -3.00 10.62
CA LEU A 40 -26.03 -4.08 10.09
C LEU A 40 -26.16 -5.32 11.00
N GLU A 41 -26.62 -6.42 10.42
CA GLU A 41 -26.72 -7.72 11.09
C GLU A 41 -25.65 -8.68 10.55
N VAL A 42 -24.97 -9.38 11.44
CA VAL A 42 -23.94 -10.37 11.09
C VAL A 42 -24.42 -11.76 11.53
N PRO A 43 -24.50 -12.75 10.63
CA PRO A 43 -24.84 -14.13 10.99
C PRO A 43 -23.79 -14.74 11.94
N ASN A 44 -24.23 -15.54 12.91
CA ASN A 44 -23.36 -16.23 13.88
C ASN A 44 -22.47 -15.26 14.69
N ALA A 45 -23.06 -14.21 15.23
CA ALA A 45 -22.39 -13.27 16.11
C ALA A 45 -22.61 -13.56 17.60
N LEU A 46 -21.60 -13.25 18.41
CA LEU A 46 -21.65 -13.22 19.86
C LEU A 46 -21.74 -11.75 20.32
N PRO A 47 -22.82 -11.33 20.99
CA PRO A 47 -22.94 -9.97 21.49
C PRO A 47 -21.98 -9.76 22.68
N ILE A 48 -21.24 -8.65 22.64
CA ILE A 48 -20.40 -8.17 23.74
C ILE A 48 -20.78 -6.74 24.12
N PHE A 49 -20.66 -6.43 25.40
CA PHE A 49 -20.91 -5.10 25.92
C PHE A 49 -19.59 -4.36 26.12
N VAL A 50 -19.49 -3.18 25.50
CA VAL A 50 -18.31 -2.32 25.61
C VAL A 50 -18.72 -0.94 26.12
N SER A 51 -17.79 -0.26 26.77
CA SER A 51 -18.01 1.09 27.27
C SER A 51 -16.80 1.96 26.98
N THR A 52 -17.03 3.20 26.57
CA THR A 52 -15.96 4.17 26.32
C THR A 52 -15.49 4.79 27.64
N ALA A 53 -14.34 5.47 27.62
CA ALA A 53 -13.84 6.20 28.80
C ALA A 53 -14.77 7.33 29.26
N LEU A 54 -15.66 7.81 28.38
CA LEU A 54 -16.68 8.81 28.69
C LEU A 54 -17.98 8.20 29.22
N GLY A 55 -18.05 6.87 29.36
CA GLY A 55 -19.22 6.15 29.87
C GLY A 55 -20.29 5.85 28.81
N GLU A 56 -20.02 6.06 27.53
CA GLU A 56 -20.93 5.69 26.43
C GLU A 56 -20.93 4.16 26.29
N LYS A 57 -22.11 3.54 26.20
CA LYS A 57 -22.28 2.09 26.20
C LYS A 57 -22.75 1.57 24.85
N TYR A 58 -22.19 0.43 24.45
CA TYR A 58 -22.48 -0.20 23.18
C TYR A 58 -22.59 -1.72 23.31
N GLU A 59 -23.41 -2.29 22.44
CA GLU A 59 -23.54 -3.73 22.23
C GLU A 59 -22.97 -4.05 20.84
N CYS A 60 -21.89 -4.83 20.79
CA CYS A 60 -21.15 -5.15 19.57
C CYS A 60 -21.22 -6.64 19.25
N ASP A 61 -21.51 -6.96 18.00
CA ASP A 61 -21.71 -8.34 17.53
C ASP A 61 -20.40 -8.89 16.95
N ILE A 62 -19.67 -9.70 17.73
CA ILE A 62 -18.42 -10.33 17.27
C ILE A 62 -18.74 -11.59 16.45
N PRO A 63 -18.34 -11.69 15.17
CA PRO A 63 -18.52 -12.92 14.40
C PRO A 63 -17.72 -14.08 15.01
N THR A 64 -18.40 -15.18 15.33
CA THR A 64 -17.79 -16.39 15.93
C THR A 64 -17.34 -17.43 14.90
N GLY A 65 -17.73 -17.27 13.64
CA GLY A 65 -17.19 -18.01 12.52
C GLY A 65 -16.02 -17.25 11.90
N ALA A 66 -14.94 -17.95 11.56
CA ALA A 66 -13.95 -17.41 10.64
C ALA A 66 -14.68 -16.89 9.39
N PRO A 67 -14.31 -15.73 8.83
CA PRO A 67 -14.83 -15.34 7.52
C PRO A 67 -14.39 -16.41 6.52
N VAL A 68 -15.29 -17.34 6.21
CA VAL A 68 -15.14 -18.21 5.06
C VAL A 68 -15.39 -17.32 3.85
N SER A 69 -14.35 -16.58 3.47
CA SER A 69 -14.20 -16.04 2.13
C SER A 69 -13.30 -16.99 1.34
N THR A 70 -13.62 -18.28 1.32
CA THR A 70 -13.25 -19.15 0.19
C THR A 70 -14.18 -18.87 -0.99
N LYS A 71 -14.34 -17.59 -1.35
CA LYS A 71 -14.93 -17.19 -2.65
C LYS A 71 -13.95 -17.36 -3.81
N GLY A 72 -12.78 -17.97 -3.56
CA GLY A 72 -11.72 -18.11 -4.57
C GLY A 72 -11.70 -19.44 -5.32
N GLU A 73 -12.23 -20.54 -4.75
CA GLU A 73 -12.03 -21.87 -5.36
C GLU A 73 -12.95 -22.09 -6.58
N GLY A 74 -14.19 -21.59 -6.56
CA GLY A 74 -15.12 -21.73 -7.70
C GLY A 74 -14.99 -20.68 -8.81
N GLU A 75 -14.22 -19.60 -8.61
CA GLU A 75 -13.99 -18.55 -9.63
C GLU A 75 -12.81 -18.88 -10.56
N ILE A 76 -11.93 -19.81 -10.17
CA ILE A 76 -10.72 -20.15 -10.96
C ILE A 76 -11.08 -21.00 -12.19
N ASP A 77 -12.09 -21.88 -12.09
CA ASP A 77 -12.47 -22.81 -13.16
C ASP A 77 -12.98 -22.15 -14.45
N ASN A 78 -13.42 -20.88 -14.37
CA ASN A 78 -13.89 -20.08 -15.51
C ASN A 78 -12.97 -18.88 -15.83
N ALA A 79 -11.79 -18.81 -15.23
CA ALA A 79 -10.87 -17.70 -15.45
C ALA A 79 -10.21 -17.78 -16.84
N ALA A 80 -10.07 -16.62 -17.50
CA ALA A 80 -9.27 -16.53 -18.72
C ALA A 80 -7.79 -16.84 -18.41
N SER A 81 -7.12 -17.56 -19.30
CA SER A 81 -5.70 -17.90 -19.16
C SER A 81 -4.83 -16.65 -18.99
N GLU A 82 -3.77 -16.74 -18.19
CA GLU A 82 -2.78 -15.68 -17.99
C GLU A 82 -2.23 -15.17 -19.32
N THR A 83 -1.90 -16.09 -20.23
CA THR A 83 -1.34 -15.78 -21.55
C THR A 83 -2.33 -14.99 -22.39
N GLN A 84 -3.63 -15.29 -22.30
CA GLN A 84 -4.68 -14.53 -23.00
C GLN A 84 -4.78 -13.10 -22.46
N LEU A 85 -4.80 -12.94 -21.14
CA LEU A 85 -4.90 -11.63 -20.49
C LEU A 85 -3.68 -10.75 -20.77
N LEU A 86 -2.49 -11.34 -20.74
CA LEU A 86 -1.23 -10.64 -20.98
C LEU A 86 -1.01 -10.33 -22.47
N ASN A 87 -1.51 -11.16 -23.38
CA ASN A 87 -1.45 -10.90 -24.82
C ASN A 87 -2.14 -9.58 -25.23
N GLU A 88 -3.16 -9.15 -24.50
CA GLU A 88 -3.79 -7.83 -24.72
C GLU A 88 -2.82 -6.68 -24.47
N VAL A 89 -1.98 -6.79 -23.43
CA VAL A 89 -0.92 -5.83 -23.11
C VAL A 89 0.15 -5.89 -24.19
N PHE A 90 0.64 -7.08 -24.51
CA PHE A 90 1.75 -7.26 -25.46
C PHE A 90 1.41 -6.78 -26.88
N SER A 91 0.12 -6.77 -27.24
CA SER A 91 -0.32 -6.27 -28.56
C SER A 91 -0.38 -4.75 -28.61
N ARG A 92 -0.62 -4.09 -27.48
CA ARG A 92 -0.69 -2.62 -27.37
C ARG A 92 0.67 -2.02 -27.08
N GLU A 93 1.37 -2.60 -26.12
CA GLU A 93 2.68 -2.19 -25.63
C GLU A 93 3.62 -3.39 -25.76
N PRO A 94 4.24 -3.59 -26.94
CA PRO A 94 5.09 -4.76 -27.20
C PRO A 94 6.39 -4.74 -26.39
N CYS A 95 6.87 -3.54 -26.08
CA CYS A 95 8.05 -3.31 -25.26
C CYS A 95 7.78 -2.23 -24.22
N ALA A 96 8.35 -2.42 -23.03
CA ALA A 96 8.33 -1.45 -21.95
C ALA A 96 9.77 -1.06 -21.57
N VAL A 97 9.96 0.21 -21.23
CA VAL A 97 11.28 0.76 -20.90
C VAL A 97 11.26 1.35 -19.50
N ARG A 98 12.35 1.16 -18.75
CA ARG A 98 12.56 1.76 -17.45
C ARG A 98 14.02 2.13 -17.26
N THR A 99 14.27 3.38 -16.88
CA THR A 99 15.61 3.85 -16.53
C THR A 99 15.77 3.86 -15.01
N GLU A 100 16.82 3.18 -14.52
CA GLU A 100 17.22 3.19 -13.12
C GLU A 100 18.68 3.58 -13.01
N PHE A 101 18.91 4.77 -12.44
CA PHE A 101 20.24 5.34 -12.22
C PHE A 101 21.07 5.38 -13.52
N TYR A 102 22.04 4.47 -13.65
CA TYR A 102 22.95 4.39 -14.80
C TYR A 102 22.35 3.59 -15.96
N TRP A 103 21.55 2.56 -15.70
CA TRP A 103 21.06 1.65 -16.74
C TRP A 103 19.64 1.97 -17.19
N THR A 104 19.38 1.78 -18.48
CA THR A 104 18.03 1.71 -19.04
C THR A 104 17.73 0.29 -19.45
N TYR A 105 16.61 -0.25 -18.97
CA TYR A 105 16.13 -1.58 -19.26
C TYR A 105 14.97 -1.53 -20.24
N GLU A 106 14.99 -2.39 -21.23
CA GLU A 106 13.88 -2.61 -22.15
C GLU A 106 13.47 -4.08 -22.06
N LEU A 107 12.18 -4.30 -21.79
CA LEU A 107 11.51 -5.60 -21.83
C LEU A 107 10.63 -5.63 -23.07
N CYS A 108 10.99 -6.41 -24.07
CA CYS A 108 10.11 -6.75 -25.19
C CYS A 108 9.50 -8.13 -24.93
N HIS A 109 8.21 -8.17 -24.58
CA HIS A 109 7.56 -9.31 -23.93
C HIS A 109 7.65 -10.65 -24.68
N LYS A 110 7.68 -10.62 -26.01
CA LYS A 110 7.77 -11.82 -26.87
C LYS A 110 9.12 -11.99 -27.57
N ALA A 111 10.13 -11.23 -27.16
CA ALA A 111 11.41 -11.19 -27.84
C ALA A 111 12.57 -11.31 -26.85
N HIS A 112 12.88 -10.24 -26.13
CA HIS A 112 14.11 -10.15 -25.36
C HIS A 112 14.00 -9.14 -24.22
N ILE A 113 14.99 -9.22 -23.32
CA ILE A 113 15.26 -8.20 -22.33
C ILE A 113 16.67 -7.68 -22.59
N ARG A 114 16.83 -6.37 -22.64
CA ARG A 114 18.14 -5.73 -22.76
C ARG A 114 18.31 -4.62 -21.74
N GLN A 115 19.55 -4.41 -21.34
CA GLN A 115 19.97 -3.20 -20.65
C GLN A 115 20.91 -2.41 -21.55
N TYR A 116 20.85 -1.08 -21.46
CA TYR A 116 21.76 -0.21 -22.17
C TYR A 116 21.99 1.10 -21.41
N HIS A 117 23.16 1.68 -21.63
CA HIS A 117 23.51 3.02 -21.17
C HIS A 117 23.93 3.85 -22.38
N GLU A 118 23.45 5.09 -22.44
CA GLU A 118 23.78 6.04 -23.50
C GLU A 118 24.45 7.26 -22.90
N GLU A 119 25.61 7.60 -23.43
CA GLU A 119 26.27 8.86 -23.16
C GLU A 119 25.88 9.86 -24.23
N PHE A 120 25.48 11.07 -23.83
CA PHE A 120 25.07 12.12 -24.75
C PHE A 120 26.14 13.21 -24.85
N LYS A 121 26.37 13.69 -26.07
CA LYS A 121 27.14 14.91 -26.34
C LYS A 121 26.34 16.16 -25.92
N PRO A 122 26.97 17.34 -25.84
CA PRO A 122 26.28 18.59 -25.49
C PRO A 122 25.11 18.95 -26.43
N ASP A 123 25.15 18.47 -27.67
CA ASP A 123 24.08 18.62 -28.68
C ASP A 123 22.96 17.55 -28.55
N LYS A 124 22.98 16.76 -27.47
CA LYS A 124 22.08 15.63 -27.20
C LYS A 124 22.17 14.49 -28.22
N THR A 125 23.22 14.44 -29.03
CA THR A 125 23.50 13.26 -29.86
C THR A 125 24.15 12.15 -29.03
N VAL A 126 23.83 10.89 -29.32
CA VAL A 126 24.44 9.75 -28.63
C VAL A 126 25.93 9.68 -29.01
N SER A 127 26.79 9.78 -28.02
CA SER A 127 28.25 9.68 -28.12
C SER A 127 28.70 8.21 -28.14
N SER A 128 28.17 7.42 -27.21
CA SER A 128 28.48 6.01 -27.05
C SER A 128 27.23 5.29 -26.49
N ARG A 129 27.06 4.01 -26.84
CA ARG A 129 26.03 3.14 -26.26
C ARG A 129 26.69 1.84 -25.82
N GLN A 130 26.55 1.52 -24.54
CA GLN A 130 26.87 0.20 -24.00
C GLN A 130 25.58 -0.59 -23.90
N GLU A 131 25.51 -1.79 -24.48
CA GLU A 131 24.32 -2.63 -24.46
C GLU A 131 24.63 -4.08 -24.08
N TYR A 132 23.70 -4.72 -23.36
CA TYR A 132 23.74 -6.14 -23.05
C TYR A 132 22.34 -6.74 -23.10
N PHE A 133 22.22 -7.90 -23.72
CA PHE A 133 21.01 -8.72 -23.68
C PHE A 133 21.01 -9.59 -22.42
N LEU A 134 19.94 -9.48 -21.64
CA LEU A 134 19.77 -10.20 -20.37
C LEU A 134 19.10 -11.57 -20.59
N GLY A 135 18.48 -11.76 -21.74
CA GLY A 135 17.89 -13.01 -22.16
C GLY A 135 16.90 -12.82 -23.32
N TYR A 136 16.58 -13.93 -23.96
CA TYR A 136 15.60 -14.05 -25.03
C TYR A 136 14.48 -15.00 -24.60
N LEU A 137 13.28 -14.73 -25.07
CA LEU A 137 12.21 -15.70 -25.03
C LEU A 137 12.50 -16.78 -26.08
N ASP A 138 12.13 -18.03 -25.82
CA ASP A 138 12.34 -19.14 -26.76
C ASP A 138 11.83 -18.80 -28.17
N LYS A 139 12.45 -19.40 -29.20
CA LYS A 139 12.26 -19.05 -30.62
C LYS A 139 10.81 -19.12 -31.13
N THR A 140 9.91 -19.78 -30.39
CA THR A 140 8.48 -19.81 -30.69
C THR A 140 7.76 -18.50 -30.35
N GLY A 141 8.39 -17.61 -29.56
CA GLY A 141 7.77 -16.40 -29.02
C GLY A 141 6.55 -16.69 -28.13
N ALA A 142 6.36 -17.97 -27.78
CA ALA A 142 5.22 -18.45 -27.03
C ALA A 142 5.58 -18.42 -25.55
N ILE A 143 4.76 -17.72 -24.78
CA ILE A 143 4.84 -17.75 -23.33
C ILE A 143 4.29 -19.11 -22.89
N PRO A 144 5.03 -19.87 -22.06
CA PRO A 144 4.59 -21.18 -21.62
C PRO A 144 3.26 -21.05 -20.87
N GLU A 145 2.29 -21.90 -21.20
CA GLU A 145 1.03 -21.96 -20.48
C GLU A 145 1.26 -22.50 -19.06
N SER A 146 0.62 -21.87 -18.08
CA SER A 146 0.68 -22.31 -16.69
C SER A 146 -0.02 -23.67 -16.56
N SER A 147 0.58 -24.62 -15.84
CA SER A 147 -0.12 -25.86 -15.51
C SER A 147 -1.29 -25.53 -14.58
N VAL A 148 -2.52 -25.76 -15.06
CA VAL A 148 -3.82 -25.30 -14.55
C VAL A 148 -4.13 -25.67 -13.08
N ALA A 149 -3.24 -26.37 -12.36
CA ALA A 149 -3.50 -26.92 -11.04
C ALA A 149 -2.67 -26.33 -9.88
N GLN A 150 -1.77 -25.37 -10.10
CA GLN A 150 -0.94 -24.81 -9.03
C GLN A 150 -1.26 -23.36 -8.70
N LYS A 151 -1.43 -23.09 -7.40
CA LYS A 151 -1.55 -21.74 -6.87
C LYS A 151 -0.27 -20.96 -7.20
N PRO A 152 -0.36 -19.72 -7.71
CA PRO A 152 0.82 -18.95 -8.08
C PRO A 152 1.68 -18.62 -6.86
N ASP A 153 3.00 -18.66 -7.07
CA ASP A 153 4.01 -18.17 -6.13
C ASP A 153 3.83 -16.67 -5.88
N ARG A 154 4.44 -16.16 -4.79
CA ARG A 154 4.30 -14.77 -4.36
C ARG A 154 5.64 -14.07 -4.22
N ILE A 155 5.69 -12.80 -4.61
CA ILE A 155 6.82 -11.90 -4.42
C ILE A 155 6.45 -10.79 -3.44
N SER A 156 7.37 -10.44 -2.54
CA SER A 156 7.21 -9.34 -1.60
C SER A 156 7.66 -8.03 -2.24
N LEU A 157 6.77 -7.03 -2.25
CA LEU A 157 7.02 -5.68 -2.74
C LEU A 157 6.53 -4.69 -1.68
N GLY A 158 7.48 -4.07 -0.98
CA GLY A 158 7.20 -3.29 0.22
C GLY A 158 6.55 -4.16 1.31
N GLU A 159 5.42 -3.71 1.84
CA GLU A 159 4.67 -4.42 2.90
C GLU A 159 3.73 -5.52 2.37
N TYR A 160 3.61 -5.67 1.05
CA TYR A 160 2.61 -6.53 0.43
C TYR A 160 3.23 -7.68 -0.35
N ALA A 161 2.56 -8.84 -0.34
CA ALA A 161 2.92 -10.01 -1.13
C ALA A 161 1.97 -10.17 -2.33
N TYR A 162 2.52 -10.21 -3.54
CA TYR A 162 1.78 -10.29 -4.80
C TYR A 162 1.94 -11.66 -5.43
N PRO A 163 0.86 -12.37 -5.79
CA PRO A 163 0.98 -13.52 -6.66
C PRO A 163 1.48 -13.07 -8.04
N TYR A 164 2.38 -13.84 -8.65
CA TYR A 164 2.96 -13.50 -9.95
C TYR A 164 2.90 -14.65 -10.95
N PHE A 165 2.83 -14.30 -12.22
CA PHE A 165 3.03 -15.23 -13.33
C PHE A 165 4.47 -15.08 -13.84
N ARG A 166 5.24 -16.17 -13.83
CA ARG A 166 6.69 -16.14 -14.13
C ARG A 166 6.97 -16.55 -15.57
N VAL A 167 7.76 -15.74 -16.27
CA VAL A 167 8.28 -16.05 -17.60
C VAL A 167 9.80 -15.92 -17.59
N ASN A 168 10.49 -16.97 -18.03
CA ASN A 168 11.95 -16.99 -18.07
C ASN A 168 12.47 -16.60 -19.45
N PHE A 169 13.52 -15.79 -19.44
CA PHE A 169 14.30 -15.36 -20.59
C PHE A 169 15.71 -15.91 -20.44
N THR A 170 16.22 -16.58 -21.45
CA THR A 170 17.49 -17.32 -21.37
C THR A 170 18.42 -16.96 -22.52
N MET A 171 19.66 -17.47 -22.50
CA MET A 171 20.61 -17.29 -23.61
C MET A 171 20.95 -15.81 -23.92
N GLY A 172 20.99 -14.94 -22.91
CA GLY A 172 21.49 -13.56 -23.06
C GLY A 172 22.99 -13.50 -23.35
N ASP A 173 23.57 -12.31 -23.37
CA ASP A 173 25.00 -12.15 -23.63
C ASP A 173 25.86 -12.86 -22.58
N VAL A 174 27.02 -13.36 -23.02
CA VAL A 174 27.97 -14.02 -22.12
C VAL A 174 28.48 -13.01 -21.08
N CYS A 175 28.33 -13.37 -19.82
CA CYS A 175 28.80 -12.61 -18.68
C CYS A 175 30.32 -12.70 -18.56
N ASP A 176 30.98 -11.56 -18.43
CA ASP A 176 32.42 -11.44 -18.21
C ASP A 176 32.85 -12.00 -16.85
N VAL A 177 32.00 -11.87 -15.82
CA VAL A 177 32.29 -12.37 -14.47
C VAL A 177 32.07 -13.88 -14.37
N THR A 178 30.88 -14.36 -14.73
CA THR A 178 30.50 -15.77 -14.52
C THR A 178 30.86 -16.68 -15.69
N GLN A 179 31.21 -16.11 -16.85
CA GLN A 179 31.46 -16.83 -18.11
C GLN A 179 30.25 -17.66 -18.59
N ARG A 180 29.05 -17.33 -18.10
CA ARG A 180 27.76 -17.96 -18.48
C ARG A 180 26.87 -16.94 -19.18
N HIS A 181 25.91 -17.42 -19.96
CA HIS A 181 24.88 -16.57 -20.54
C HIS A 181 24.07 -15.88 -19.43
N ARG A 182 23.82 -14.58 -19.60
CA ARG A 182 22.86 -13.86 -18.77
C ARG A 182 21.47 -14.49 -18.89
N VAL A 183 20.75 -14.50 -17.78
CA VAL A 183 19.37 -14.99 -17.70
C VAL A 183 18.51 -14.02 -16.90
N ALA A 184 17.22 -13.98 -17.22
CA ALA A 184 16.28 -13.11 -16.55
C ALA A 184 14.94 -13.80 -16.31
N ALA A 185 14.27 -13.47 -15.22
CA ALA A 185 12.90 -13.88 -14.96
C ALA A 185 12.00 -12.65 -14.85
N VAL A 186 10.93 -12.62 -15.64
CA VAL A 186 9.89 -11.59 -15.57
C VAL A 186 8.76 -12.12 -14.70
N LEU A 187 8.44 -11.38 -13.65
CA LEU A 187 7.34 -11.64 -12.74
C LEU A 187 6.21 -10.66 -13.08
N TYR A 188 5.17 -11.16 -13.75
CA TYR A 188 3.98 -10.38 -14.06
C TYR A 188 3.05 -10.38 -12.85
N ILE A 189 2.75 -9.20 -12.31
CA ILE A 189 1.85 -9.03 -11.16
C ILE A 189 0.60 -8.24 -11.51
N CYS A 190 -0.49 -8.53 -10.82
CA CYS A 190 -1.69 -7.69 -10.83
C CYS A 190 -1.47 -6.44 -9.98
N PHE A 191 -1.72 -5.27 -10.57
CA PHE A 191 -1.79 -4.00 -9.88
C PHE A 191 -2.88 -3.15 -10.55
N GLU A 192 -3.94 -2.80 -9.81
CA GLU A 192 -5.17 -2.25 -10.41
C GLU A 192 -4.98 -0.83 -10.96
N GLU A 193 -4.09 -0.05 -10.35
CA GLU A 193 -3.83 1.35 -10.68
C GLU A 193 -2.82 1.53 -11.84
N ILE A 194 -2.19 0.45 -12.32
CA ILE A 194 -1.14 0.49 -13.34
C ILE A 194 -1.63 -0.21 -14.61
N GLU A 195 -1.62 0.47 -15.76
CA GLU A 195 -1.97 -0.15 -17.04
C GLU A 195 -1.01 -1.29 -17.38
N ALA A 196 0.26 -0.94 -17.54
CA ALA A 196 1.36 -1.82 -17.91
C ALA A 196 2.68 -1.04 -17.72
N GLN A 197 3.57 -1.49 -16.82
CA GLN A 197 4.93 -0.94 -16.72
C GLN A 197 5.88 -1.85 -15.93
N ILE A 198 7.18 -1.63 -16.12
CA ILE A 198 8.22 -2.21 -15.25
C ILE A 198 8.25 -1.45 -13.92
N VAL A 199 8.09 -2.18 -12.82
CA VAL A 199 8.09 -1.64 -11.45
C VAL A 199 9.47 -1.67 -10.83
N GLU A 200 10.22 -2.75 -11.06
CA GLU A 200 11.52 -3.00 -10.44
C GLU A 200 12.36 -3.90 -11.34
N VAL A 201 13.67 -3.64 -11.38
CA VAL A 201 14.67 -4.52 -11.98
C VAL A 201 15.75 -4.76 -10.93
N ALA A 202 16.04 -6.03 -10.64
CA ALA A 202 17.06 -6.41 -9.67
C ALA A 202 18.00 -7.47 -10.25
N GLU A 203 19.29 -7.29 -10.05
CA GLU A 203 20.29 -8.35 -10.25
C GLU A 203 20.39 -9.16 -8.95
N VAL A 204 19.66 -10.28 -8.91
CA VAL A 204 19.53 -11.10 -7.69
C VAL A 204 20.80 -11.92 -7.41
N GLU A 205 21.48 -12.32 -8.47
CA GLU A 205 22.82 -12.91 -8.46
C GLU A 205 23.59 -12.36 -9.66
N SER A 206 24.92 -12.44 -9.66
CA SER A 206 25.73 -11.92 -10.76
C SER A 206 25.27 -12.49 -12.12
N CYS A 207 24.86 -11.59 -13.02
CA CYS A 207 24.30 -11.89 -14.34
C CYS A 207 22.98 -12.69 -14.35
N GLN A 208 22.24 -12.68 -13.24
CA GLN A 208 20.88 -13.20 -13.13
C GLN A 208 19.92 -12.10 -12.68
N TYR A 209 18.92 -11.83 -13.51
CA TYR A 209 18.05 -10.67 -13.35
C TYR A 209 16.63 -11.08 -13.00
N GLN A 210 15.97 -10.27 -12.19
CA GLN A 210 14.55 -10.35 -11.88
C GLN A 210 13.90 -9.04 -12.28
N VAL A 211 12.88 -9.12 -13.13
CA VAL A 211 12.11 -7.96 -13.60
C VAL A 211 10.70 -8.11 -13.09
N ILE A 212 10.18 -7.10 -12.40
CA ILE A 212 8.80 -7.09 -11.92
C ILE A 212 8.00 -6.18 -12.85
N PHE A 213 7.00 -6.76 -13.50
CA PHE A 213 6.12 -6.05 -14.43
C PHE A 213 4.70 -6.01 -13.89
N ALA A 214 4.15 -4.82 -13.69
CA ALA A 214 2.80 -4.66 -13.18
C ALA A 214 1.82 -4.33 -14.29
N THR A 215 0.65 -4.96 -14.26
CA THR A 215 -0.45 -4.65 -15.16
C THR A 215 -1.81 -4.97 -14.52
N ARG A 216 -2.78 -4.08 -14.73
CA ARG A 216 -4.18 -4.30 -14.33
C ARG A 216 -4.84 -5.44 -15.11
N HIS A 217 -4.34 -5.79 -16.30
CA HIS A 217 -4.95 -6.81 -17.15
C HIS A 217 -4.94 -8.19 -16.48
N LEU A 218 -3.88 -8.50 -15.72
CA LEU A 218 -3.75 -9.75 -14.97
C LEU A 218 -4.69 -9.81 -13.77
N CYS A 219 -5.19 -8.67 -13.28
CA CYS A 219 -6.17 -8.61 -12.19
C CYS A 219 -7.53 -9.22 -12.56
N ARG A 220 -7.81 -9.42 -13.85
CA ARG A 220 -9.03 -10.15 -14.26
C ARG A 220 -8.97 -11.62 -13.82
N HIS A 221 -7.78 -12.18 -13.68
CA HIS A 221 -7.59 -13.53 -13.17
C HIS A 221 -7.66 -13.57 -11.63
N PRO A 222 -8.62 -14.30 -11.03
CA PRO A 222 -8.81 -14.32 -9.56
C PRO A 222 -7.58 -14.75 -8.77
N ALA A 223 -6.79 -15.71 -9.27
CA ALA A 223 -5.58 -16.20 -8.60
C ALA A 223 -4.47 -15.15 -8.45
N TYR A 224 -4.43 -14.12 -9.30
CA TYR A 224 -3.40 -13.07 -9.28
C TYR A 224 -3.87 -11.80 -8.57
N ARG A 225 -5.18 -11.65 -8.31
CA ARG A 225 -5.67 -10.53 -7.50
C ARG A 225 -5.01 -10.57 -6.12
N ARG A 226 -4.62 -9.40 -5.64
CA ARG A 226 -4.21 -9.28 -4.24
C ARG A 226 -5.40 -9.71 -3.40
N GLN A 227 -5.19 -10.70 -2.53
CA GLN A 227 -6.17 -10.96 -1.49
C GLN A 227 -6.10 -9.79 -0.54
N HIS A 228 -7.04 -8.87 -0.67
CA HIS A 228 -7.30 -7.93 0.41
C HIS A 228 -7.62 -8.79 1.63
N LYS A 229 -6.87 -8.60 2.72
CA LYS A 229 -7.28 -9.14 4.01
C LYS A 229 -8.70 -8.64 4.21
N THR A 230 -9.67 -9.55 4.19
CA THR A 230 -11.07 -9.19 4.38
C THR A 230 -11.17 -8.56 5.74
N VAL A 231 -11.51 -7.27 5.78
CA VAL A 231 -11.73 -6.57 7.03
C VAL A 231 -13.15 -6.90 7.44
N ASN A 232 -13.29 -7.76 8.46
CA ASN A 232 -14.59 -8.17 8.94
C ASN A 232 -15.22 -7.03 9.75
N SER A 233 -16.46 -6.69 9.44
CA SER A 233 -17.19 -5.67 10.17
C SER A 233 -17.73 -6.24 11.49
N ILE A 234 -17.46 -5.54 12.59
CA ILE A 234 -18.07 -5.77 13.91
C ILE A 234 -19.09 -4.64 14.10
N PRO A 235 -20.40 -4.88 13.85
CA PRO A 235 -21.38 -3.83 14.07
C PRO A 235 -21.58 -3.59 15.57
N CYS A 236 -21.55 -2.32 15.96
CA CYS A 236 -21.83 -1.87 17.31
C CYS A 236 -23.06 -0.98 17.33
N ARG A 237 -23.99 -1.27 18.22
CA ARG A 237 -25.23 -0.50 18.43
C ARG A 237 -25.16 0.28 19.73
N PRO A 238 -25.61 1.55 19.76
CA PRO A 238 -25.70 2.31 20.99
C PRO A 238 -26.69 1.67 21.96
N ARG A 239 -26.38 1.75 23.25
CA ARG A 239 -27.28 1.40 24.34
C ARG A 239 -27.55 2.64 25.19
N ASP A 240 -28.71 2.64 25.84
CA ASP A 240 -29.18 3.77 26.65
C ASP A 240 -29.19 5.07 25.82
N ASP A 241 -28.82 6.21 26.42
CA ASP A 241 -28.72 7.52 25.75
C ASP A 241 -27.36 7.74 25.04
N SER A 242 -26.64 6.67 24.71
CA SER A 242 -25.34 6.78 24.06
C SER A 242 -25.48 7.23 22.60
N PRO A 243 -24.56 8.07 22.09
CA PRO A 243 -24.57 8.48 20.70
C PRO A 243 -24.26 7.28 19.78
N ILE A 244 -24.79 7.27 18.55
CA ILE A 244 -24.58 6.19 17.56
C ILE A 244 -23.10 5.85 17.37
N LYS A 245 -22.26 6.89 17.36
CA LYS A 245 -20.81 6.79 17.28
C LYS A 245 -20.18 7.50 18.48
N PRO A 246 -19.14 6.92 19.11
CA PRO A 246 -18.46 7.56 20.24
C PRO A 246 -18.00 8.97 19.92
N VAL A 247 -18.23 9.90 20.85
CA VAL A 247 -17.83 11.30 20.69
C VAL A 247 -16.32 11.41 20.52
N GLY A 248 -15.55 10.69 21.33
CA GLY A 248 -14.08 10.68 21.24
C GLY A 248 -13.56 10.24 19.88
N LEU A 249 -14.17 9.21 19.28
CA LEU A 249 -13.81 8.74 17.94
C LEU A 249 -14.18 9.76 16.86
N THR A 250 -15.34 10.40 17.00
CA THR A 250 -15.81 11.43 16.06
C THR A 250 -14.87 12.64 16.06
N THR A 251 -14.41 13.07 17.24
CA THR A 251 -13.42 14.16 17.37
C THR A 251 -12.10 13.81 16.69
N LEU A 252 -11.54 12.62 16.96
CA LEU A 252 -10.29 12.16 16.35
C LEU A 252 -10.37 12.09 14.82
N GLU A 253 -11.47 11.57 14.27
CA GLU A 253 -11.65 11.51 12.82
C GLU A 253 -11.77 12.90 12.18
N ASN A 254 -12.39 13.86 12.87
CA ASN A 254 -12.47 15.24 12.40
C ASN A 254 -11.10 15.92 12.43
N GLU A 255 -10.28 15.67 13.46
CA GLU A 255 -8.89 16.14 13.52
C GLU A 255 -8.05 15.53 12.40
N GLN A 256 -8.15 14.21 12.17
CA GLN A 256 -7.45 13.51 11.09
C GLN A 256 -7.88 14.04 9.71
N LYS A 257 -9.17 14.26 9.48
CA LYS A 257 -9.67 14.90 8.25
C LYS A 257 -9.17 16.32 8.12
N GLY A 258 -9.09 17.07 9.22
CA GLY A 258 -8.50 18.40 9.26
C GLY A 258 -7.03 18.41 8.85
N LEU A 259 -6.25 17.41 9.28
CA LEU A 259 -4.86 17.23 8.88
C LEU A 259 -4.73 16.79 7.41
N SER A 260 -5.59 15.87 6.96
CA SER A 260 -5.61 15.37 5.58
C SER A 260 -6.05 16.43 4.56
N THR A 261 -7.02 17.28 4.90
CA THR A 261 -7.55 18.36 4.03
C THR A 261 -6.61 19.54 3.94
N LYS A 262 -5.80 19.79 4.98
CA LYS A 262 -4.67 20.73 4.94
C LYS A 262 -3.53 20.22 4.04
N GLY A 263 -3.60 18.96 3.62
CA GLY A 263 -2.63 18.29 2.79
C GLY A 263 -1.30 18.13 3.52
N PHE A 264 -0.57 17.07 3.21
CA PHE A 264 0.88 17.03 3.40
C PHE A 264 1.57 18.03 2.45
N SER A 265 1.15 19.30 2.48
CA SER A 265 1.68 20.40 1.71
C SER A 265 2.88 21.04 2.40
N ASN A 266 2.98 20.92 3.73
CA ASN A 266 4.09 21.47 4.51
C ASN A 266 4.60 20.46 5.55
N LEU A 267 5.45 19.51 5.11
CA LEU A 267 6.32 18.73 5.98
C LEU A 267 7.09 19.63 6.97
N ALA A 268 7.41 20.88 6.59
CA ALA A 268 8.02 21.88 7.46
C ALA A 268 7.22 22.16 8.75
N ALA A 269 5.89 22.22 8.68
CA ALA A 269 5.03 22.50 9.84
C ALA A 269 4.97 21.31 10.83
N VAL A 270 5.18 20.09 10.33
CA VAL A 270 5.25 18.88 11.15
C VAL A 270 6.58 18.83 11.93
N PHE A 271 7.70 19.23 11.31
CA PHE A 271 8.99 19.29 12.01
C PHE A 271 9.10 20.45 13.01
N GLU A 272 8.47 21.60 12.73
CA GLU A 272 8.40 22.72 13.67
C GLU A 272 7.59 22.40 14.94
N SER A 273 6.54 21.58 14.82
CA SER A 273 5.70 21.17 15.96
C SER A 273 6.27 20.00 16.77
N SER A 274 7.22 19.24 16.20
CA SER A 274 7.80 18.04 16.81
C SER A 274 8.99 18.32 17.76
N GLY A 275 9.32 19.59 18.04
CA GLY A 275 10.36 19.94 19.01
C GLY A 275 11.80 19.60 18.60
N LEU A 276 12.04 19.22 17.34
CA LEU A 276 13.37 18.98 16.78
C LEU A 276 13.99 20.30 16.30
N GLY A 277 14.32 21.20 17.22
CA GLY A 277 14.83 22.56 16.93
C GLY A 277 16.16 22.67 16.17
N LYS A 278 16.70 21.57 15.62
CA LYS A 278 17.98 21.51 14.90
C LYS A 278 17.85 21.16 13.40
N ILE A 279 16.62 21.00 12.90
CA ILE A 279 16.35 20.61 11.51
C ILE A 279 15.51 21.69 10.84
N ARG A 280 16.05 22.31 9.79
CA ARG A 280 15.35 23.27 8.95
C ARG A 280 15.01 22.61 7.62
N VAL A 281 13.73 22.61 7.25
CA VAL A 281 13.25 22.04 5.99
C VAL A 281 12.76 23.17 5.10
N GLU A 282 13.42 23.36 3.96
CA GLU A 282 13.02 24.31 2.92
C GLU A 282 12.28 23.57 1.81
N ALA A 283 11.13 24.09 1.36
CA ALA A 283 10.37 23.51 0.26
C ALA A 283 10.49 24.38 -0.99
N GLU A 284 10.90 23.80 -2.12
CA GLU A 284 10.97 24.46 -3.42
C GLU A 284 9.98 23.80 -4.39
N ARG A 285 9.09 24.58 -5.01
CA ARG A 285 8.06 24.06 -5.91
C ARG A 285 8.49 24.23 -7.36
N LYS A 286 8.65 23.12 -8.10
CA LYS A 286 8.98 23.13 -9.54
C LYS A 286 7.89 22.43 -10.35
N GLN A 287 7.25 23.16 -11.25
CA GLN A 287 6.22 22.71 -12.21
C GLN A 287 5.10 21.84 -11.59
N ASN A 288 5.34 20.55 -11.32
CA ASN A 288 4.39 19.61 -10.72
C ASN A 288 4.97 18.77 -9.56
N MET A 289 6.12 19.17 -8.99
CA MET A 289 6.79 18.48 -7.88
C MET A 289 7.26 19.49 -6.82
N VAL A 290 7.22 19.09 -5.54
CA VAL A 290 7.78 19.85 -4.43
C VAL A 290 9.05 19.15 -3.96
N ILE A 291 10.18 19.84 -4.01
CA ILE A 291 11.47 19.35 -3.55
C ILE A 291 11.68 19.87 -2.13
N TYR A 292 11.85 18.95 -1.18
CA TYR A 292 12.16 19.28 0.20
C TYR A 292 13.66 19.17 0.43
N ARG A 293 14.27 20.26 0.92
CA ARG A 293 15.69 20.33 1.26
C ARG A 293 15.82 20.38 2.78
N ILE A 294 16.38 19.33 3.36
CA ILE A 294 16.57 19.21 4.80
C ILE A 294 18.01 19.64 5.12
N ARG A 295 18.17 20.66 5.98
CA ARG A 295 19.46 21.07 6.53
C ARG A 295 19.47 20.84 8.04
N SER A 296 20.47 20.13 8.55
CA SER A 296 20.79 20.13 9.97
C SER A 296 21.67 21.32 10.26
N THR A 297 21.28 22.19 11.19
CA THR A 297 22.18 23.26 11.65
C THR A 297 23.24 22.64 12.55
N THR A 298 24.50 22.65 12.10
CA THR A 298 25.64 22.44 12.99
C THR A 298 25.89 23.72 13.80
N GLU A 299 26.47 23.58 15.00
CA GLU A 299 26.60 24.65 15.99
C GLU A 299 27.44 25.87 15.56
N GLU A 300 28.01 25.84 14.35
CA GLU A 300 28.92 26.87 13.84
C GLU A 300 28.21 28.09 13.23
N GLU A 301 26.94 27.96 12.80
CA GLU A 301 26.21 29.06 12.13
C GLU A 301 25.45 29.99 13.10
N TYR A 302 25.47 29.71 14.41
CA TYR A 302 24.81 30.54 15.42
C TYR A 302 25.69 31.69 15.93
N LYS A 303 27.02 31.63 15.71
CA LYS A 303 27.95 32.67 16.18
C LYS A 303 28.05 33.89 15.25
N ASP A 304 27.78 33.73 13.96
CA ASP A 304 27.94 34.80 12.97
C ASP A 304 26.78 35.83 12.97
N LYS A 305 25.67 35.53 13.65
CA LYS A 305 24.52 36.45 13.77
C LYS A 305 24.52 37.33 15.01
N THR A 306 25.47 37.13 15.93
CA THR A 306 25.59 37.93 17.16
C THR A 306 26.61 39.06 17.08
N GLU A 307 27.42 39.16 16.02
CA GLU A 307 28.47 40.19 15.90
C GLU A 307 28.18 41.32 14.89
N PHE A 308 27.07 41.28 14.12
CA PHE A 308 26.76 42.29 13.09
C PHE A 308 25.49 43.11 13.38
N GLY A 309 25.32 43.50 14.64
CA GLY A 309 24.11 44.20 15.12
C GLY A 309 24.39 45.38 16.03
N ASP A 310 25.40 46.22 15.74
CA ASP A 310 25.47 47.56 16.33
C ASP A 310 26.34 48.48 15.46
N GLU A 311 25.73 49.26 14.57
CA GLU A 311 26.17 50.63 14.24
C GLU A 311 25.19 51.34 13.30
N SER A 312 25.03 52.65 13.52
CA SER A 312 24.26 53.66 12.77
C SER A 312 22.78 53.86 13.14
N LYS A 313 22.57 54.47 14.31
CA LYS A 313 21.60 55.58 14.44
C LYS A 313 22.35 56.90 14.26
N ASP A 314 21.60 57.87 13.73
CA ASP A 314 21.87 59.30 13.55
C ASP A 314 22.46 59.72 12.19
N GLU A 315 21.58 60.23 11.31
CA GLU A 315 21.65 61.63 10.86
C GLU A 315 20.39 62.10 10.09
N GLN A 316 19.86 63.24 10.54
CA GLN A 316 19.23 64.35 9.79
C GLN A 316 17.86 64.22 9.09
N LYS A 317 16.84 64.65 9.84
CA LYS A 317 15.92 65.78 9.56
C LYS A 317 16.17 66.59 8.25
N SER A 318 15.18 66.64 7.34
CA SER A 318 14.52 67.89 6.85
C SER A 318 13.76 67.68 5.53
N SER A 319 12.52 68.23 5.47
CA SER A 319 11.74 68.66 4.27
C SER A 319 11.27 67.56 3.30
N LYS A 320 9.99 67.48 2.87
CA LYS A 320 9.12 68.56 2.36
C LYS A 320 7.65 68.11 2.33
N GLU A 321 6.76 69.06 2.60
CA GLU A 321 5.32 69.05 2.32
C GLU A 321 5.01 68.86 0.81
N PHE A 322 3.89 68.22 0.46
CA PHE A 322 2.81 68.84 -0.34
C PHE A 322 1.56 67.95 -0.47
N GLY A 323 0.41 68.48 -0.01
CA GLY A 323 -0.86 68.56 -0.74
C GLY A 323 -1.69 67.31 -1.05
N THR A 324 -2.71 67.06 -0.21
CA THR A 324 -4.07 66.65 -0.60
C THR A 324 -4.69 67.71 -1.53
N ASP A 325 -5.34 67.38 -2.64
CA ASP A 325 -6.80 67.12 -2.81
C ASP A 325 -7.12 67.22 -4.34
N PRO A 326 -8.34 66.97 -4.84
CA PRO A 326 -9.20 65.79 -4.63
C PRO A 326 -9.82 65.29 -5.97
N ASN A 327 -10.37 64.07 -5.96
CA ASN A 327 -11.65 63.76 -6.61
C ASN A 327 -12.26 62.48 -6.03
#